data_AF-A0A2P5NVG0-F1
#
_entry.id   AF-A0A2P5NVG0-F1
#
_cell.length_a   1.000
_cell.length_b   1.000
_cell.length_c   1.000
_cell.angle_alpha   90.00
_cell.angle_beta   90.00
_cell.angle_gamma   90.00
#
_symmetry.space_group_name_H-M   'P 1'
#
loop_
_entity.id
_entity.type
_entity.pdbx_description
1 polymer ?
#
loop_
_entity_poly.entity_id
_entity_poly.type
_entity_poly.pdbx_seq_one_letter_code
_entity_poly.pdbx_strand_id
1 'polypeptide(L)'
;VLMKAQPRDNAAVSNFDRQVKLWFSGNVGDRAPSLVVLDDQGTRVDNADLQLTIDDRSELSATTKPLTPGNYIVRYRVVTEDGLVVSGISRFTIKP
;
A
#
# COMPACT_ATOMS: atom_id res chain seq x y z
N VAL A 1 -10.42 5.88 -6.86
CA VAL A 1 -9.09 6.43 -7.21
C VAL A 1 -8.25 6.58 -5.93
N LEU A 2 -6.93 6.39 -5.98
CA LEU A 2 -6.05 6.58 -4.82
C LEU A 2 -6.01 8.07 -4.42
N MET A 3 -6.33 8.36 -3.17
CA MET A 3 -6.33 9.72 -2.61
C MET A 3 -5.09 10.00 -1.76
N LYS A 4 -4.64 9.01 -1.00
CA LYS A 4 -3.52 9.15 -0.06
C LYS A 4 -2.78 7.82 0.06
N ALA A 5 -1.47 7.89 0.19
CA ALA A 5 -0.63 6.79 0.61
C ALA A 5 0.16 7.19 1.87
N GLN A 6 0.38 6.22 2.75
CA GLN A 6 1.33 6.28 3.85
C GLN A 6 2.18 5.01 3.79
N PRO A 7 3.49 5.11 3.56
CA PRO A 7 4.24 6.33 3.22
C PRO A 7 3.71 7.03 1.95
N ARG A 8 3.93 8.35 1.84
CA ARG A 8 3.59 9.09 0.62
C ARG A 8 4.47 8.62 -0.53
N ASP A 9 4.00 8.77 -1.76
CA ASP A 9 4.79 8.42 -2.94
C ASP A 9 6.08 9.26 -3.00
N ASN A 10 7.20 8.58 -3.23
CA ASN A 10 8.58 9.09 -3.21
C ASN A 10 9.02 9.72 -1.87
N ALA A 11 8.36 9.37 -0.76
CA ALA A 11 8.79 9.83 0.56
C ALA A 11 10.06 9.14 1.02
N ALA A 12 10.93 9.89 1.70
CA ALA A 12 12.06 9.37 2.46
C ALA A 12 11.75 9.41 3.96
N VAL A 13 11.61 8.25 4.59
CA VAL A 13 11.05 8.05 5.94
C VAL A 13 12.14 7.63 6.91
N SER A 14 12.31 8.35 8.02
CA SER A 14 13.23 7.96 9.11
C SER A 14 12.56 7.05 10.15
N ASN A 15 11.29 7.30 10.46
CA ASN A 15 10.54 6.54 11.47
C ASN A 15 9.35 5.85 10.78
N PHE A 16 9.61 4.65 10.26
CA PHE A 16 8.57 3.85 9.62
C PHE A 16 7.84 3.01 10.66
N ASP A 17 6.51 3.11 10.68
CA ASP A 17 5.62 2.44 11.64
C ASP A 17 5.37 0.96 11.30
N ARG A 18 6.08 0.42 10.29
CA ARG A 18 5.93 -0.95 9.75
C ARG A 18 4.55 -1.20 9.15
N GLN A 19 3.88 -0.14 8.68
CA GLN A 19 2.59 -0.27 8.04
C GLN A 19 2.52 0.55 6.75
N VAL A 20 1.96 -0.05 5.72
CA VAL A 20 1.55 0.66 4.51
C VAL A 20 0.04 0.80 4.52
N LYS A 21 -0.45 2.01 4.24
CA LYS A 21 -1.87 2.35 4.16
C LYS A 21 -2.16 3.15 2.91
N LEU A 22 -3.23 2.79 2.22
CA LEU A 22 -3.70 3.42 1.00
C LEU A 22 -5.17 3.77 1.18
N TRP A 23 -5.52 5.03 0.97
CA TRP A 23 -6.90 5.50 1.04
C TRP A 23 -7.40 5.81 -0.36
N PHE A 24 -8.59 5.33 -0.66
CA PHE A 24 -9.26 5.50 -1.94
C PHE A 24 -10.55 6.30 -1.76
N SER A 25 -10.98 6.96 -2.83
CA SER A 25 -12.33 7.53 -2.91
C SER A 25 -13.38 6.41 -2.77
N GLY A 26 -14.41 6.63 -1.95
CA GLY A 26 -15.33 5.64 -1.35
C GLY A 26 -16.24 4.78 -2.23
N ASN A 27 -15.78 4.28 -3.38
CA ASN A 27 -16.52 3.30 -4.17
C ASN A 27 -15.72 2.00 -4.32
N VAL A 28 -14.92 1.59 -3.33
CA VAL A 28 -14.13 0.34 -3.40
C VAL A 28 -14.98 -0.85 -2.94
N GLY A 29 -15.06 -1.88 -3.79
CA GLY A 29 -15.65 -3.17 -3.43
C GLY A 29 -14.62 -4.12 -2.81
N ASP A 30 -15.11 -5.22 -2.25
CA ASP A 30 -14.30 -6.28 -1.60
C ASP A 30 -13.66 -7.28 -2.58
N ARG A 31 -13.86 -7.10 -3.88
CA ARG A 31 -13.47 -8.06 -4.91
C ARG A 31 -11.96 -8.09 -5.14
N ALA A 32 -11.31 -9.10 -4.57
CA ALA A 32 -9.91 -9.45 -4.79
C ALA A 32 -8.95 -8.24 -4.65
N PRO A 33 -8.92 -7.56 -3.47
CA PRO A 33 -7.94 -6.54 -3.19
C PRO A 33 -6.53 -7.14 -3.14
N SER A 34 -5.53 -6.35 -3.50
CA SER A 34 -4.13 -6.75 -3.44
C SER A 34 -3.26 -5.57 -3.03
N LEU A 35 -2.34 -5.84 -2.12
CA LEU A 35 -1.27 -4.94 -1.69
C LEU A 35 -0.05 -5.82 -1.40
N VAL A 36 1.08 -5.48 -2.00
CA VAL A 36 2.36 -6.16 -1.76
C VAL A 36 3.43 -5.09 -1.59
N VAL A 37 4.32 -5.30 -0.62
CA VAL A 37 5.51 -4.45 -0.42
C VAL A 37 6.74 -5.26 -0.84
N LEU A 38 7.54 -4.67 -1.72
CA LEU A 38 8.75 -5.27 -2.29
C LEU A 38 9.98 -4.42 -1.93
N ASP A 39 11.12 -5.07 -1.73
CA ASP A 39 12.43 -4.40 -1.73
C ASP A 39 12.95 -4.15 -3.16
N ASP A 40 14.17 -3.63 -3.27
CA ASP A 40 14.81 -3.30 -4.55
C ASP A 40 15.21 -4.52 -5.39
N GLN A 41 15.29 -5.70 -4.77
CA GLN A 41 15.49 -6.99 -5.46
C GLN A 41 14.17 -7.62 -5.90
N GLY A 42 13.03 -6.99 -5.60
CA GLY A 42 11.71 -7.53 -5.87
C GLY A 42 11.27 -8.62 -4.88
N THR A 43 11.93 -8.74 -3.73
CA THR A 43 11.56 -9.68 -2.68
C THR A 43 10.39 -9.13 -1.87
N ARG A 44 9.44 -10.01 -1.55
CA ARG A 44 8.29 -9.66 -0.71
C ARG A 44 8.70 -9.44 0.75
N VAL A 45 8.40 -8.25 1.28
CA VAL A 45 8.74 -7.82 2.65
C VAL A 45 7.53 -7.46 3.53
N ASP A 46 6.31 -7.48 2.98
CA ASP A 46 5.08 -7.44 3.77
C ASP A 46 4.77 -8.80 4.45
N ASN A 47 3.91 -8.76 5.46
CA ASN A 47 3.51 -9.94 6.24
C ASN A 47 2.33 -10.70 5.64
N ALA A 48 1.87 -10.31 4.44
CA ALA A 48 0.72 -10.90 3.76
C ALA A 48 -0.59 -10.84 4.58
N ASP A 49 -0.72 -9.83 5.44
CA ASP A 49 -1.81 -9.61 6.38
C ASP A 49 -2.72 -8.45 5.92
N LEU A 50 -3.04 -8.46 4.63
CA LEU A 50 -3.85 -7.42 3.99
C LEU A 50 -5.18 -7.22 4.71
N GLN A 51 -5.52 -5.96 4.98
CA GLN A 51 -6.80 -5.52 5.52
C GLN A 51 -7.45 -4.51 4.57
N LEU A 52 -8.74 -4.69 4.31
CA LEU A 52 -9.57 -3.73 3.59
C LEU A 52 -10.69 -3.27 4.52
N THR A 53 -10.77 -1.98 4.78
CA THR A 53 -11.92 -1.33 5.44
C THR A 53 -12.69 -0.55 4.39
N ILE A 54 -13.97 -0.88 4.18
CA ILE A 54 -14.86 -0.21 3.23
C ILE A 54 -15.66 0.83 4.00
N ASP A 55 -15.53 2.09 3.57
CA ASP A 55 -16.18 3.29 4.11
C ASP A 55 -16.10 4.39 3.03
N ASP A 56 -16.62 5.60 3.31
CA ASP A 56 -16.54 6.80 2.45
C ASP A 56 -15.11 7.09 1.94
N ARG A 57 -14.11 6.64 2.71
CA ARG A 57 -12.69 6.63 2.33
C ARG A 57 -12.09 5.26 2.64
N SER A 58 -12.33 4.32 1.74
CA SER A 58 -11.88 2.94 1.91
C SER A 58 -10.36 2.87 2.12
N GLU A 59 -9.92 2.10 3.10
CA GLU A 59 -8.52 1.92 3.48
C GLU A 59 -8.06 0.50 3.14
N LEU A 60 -6.99 0.39 2.36
CA LEU A 60 -6.25 -0.84 2.14
C LEU A 60 -4.92 -0.76 2.88
N SER A 61 -4.62 -1.73 3.73
CA SER A 61 -3.39 -1.74 4.51
C SER A 61 -2.75 -3.12 4.62
N ALA A 62 -1.46 -3.14 4.93
CA ALA A 62 -0.70 -4.33 5.30
C ALA A 62 0.47 -3.93 6.20
N THR A 63 0.93 -4.86 7.04
CA THR A 63 2.14 -4.63 7.84
C THR A 63 3.37 -5.19 7.14
N THR A 64 4.55 -4.73 7.57
CA THR A 64 5.83 -5.23 7.06
C THR A 64 6.65 -5.89 8.16
N LYS A 65 7.59 -6.71 7.73
CA LYS A 65 8.76 -7.05 8.55
C LYS A 65 9.54 -5.76 8.88
N PRO A 66 10.44 -5.75 9.87
CA PRO A 66 11.39 -4.65 10.03
C PRO A 66 12.14 -4.39 8.72
N LEU A 67 12.14 -3.14 8.27
CA LEU A 67 12.76 -2.73 7.02
C LEU A 67 14.13 -2.10 7.30
N THR A 68 15.14 -2.50 6.54
CA THR A 68 16.45 -1.85 6.54
C THR A 68 16.42 -0.56 5.72
N PRO A 69 17.40 0.35 5.90
CA PRO A 69 17.57 1.47 4.98
C PRO A 69 17.64 0.98 3.53
N GLY A 70 16.92 1.64 2.62
CA GLY A 70 16.77 1.18 1.24
C GLY A 70 15.49 1.63 0.56
N ASN A 71 15.34 1.24 -0.70
CA ASN A 71 14.19 1.58 -1.53
C ASN A 71 13.14 0.47 -1.51
N TYR A 72 11.88 0.87 -1.45
CA TYR A 72 10.75 -0.03 -1.39
C TYR A 72 9.65 0.36 -2.36
N ILE A 73 8.92 -0.65 -2.82
CA ILE A 73 7.84 -0.52 -3.79
C ILE A 73 6.57 -1.12 -3.18
N VAL A 74 5.49 -0.34 -3.17
CA VAL A 74 4.14 -0.80 -2.88
C VAL A 74 3.42 -1.00 -4.21
N ARG A 75 2.97 -2.22 -4.49
CA ARG A 75 2.07 -2.52 -5.60
C ARG A 75 0.68 -2.77 -5.05
N TYR A 76 -0.33 -2.14 -5.63
CA TYR A 76 -1.70 -2.29 -5.17
C TYR A 76 -2.69 -2.48 -6.32
N ARG A 77 -3.82 -3.10 -5.99
CA ARG A 77 -4.99 -3.27 -6.85
C ARG A 77 -6.24 -3.31 -5.98
N VAL A 78 -7.25 -2.54 -6.37
CA VAL A 78 -8.63 -2.64 -5.87
C VAL A 78 -9.60 -2.66 -7.05
N VAL A 79 -10.81 -3.15 -6.81
CA VAL A 79 -11.91 -3.07 -7.77
C VAL A 79 -13.00 -2.22 -7.14
N THR A 80 -13.47 -1.23 -7.87
CA THR A 80 -14.59 -0.41 -7.43
C THR A 80 -15.92 -1.17 -7.60
N GLU A 81 -16.98 -0.72 -6.93
CA GLU A 81 -18.28 -1.39 -6.97
C GLU A 81 -18.86 -1.50 -8.39
N ASP A 82 -18.59 -0.52 -9.26
CA ASP A 82 -18.99 -0.52 -10.68
C ASP A 82 -18.10 -1.40 -11.57
N GLY A 83 -17.07 -2.04 -11.00
CA GLY A 83 -16.17 -2.96 -11.68
C GLY A 83 -14.90 -2.32 -12.24
N LEU A 84 -14.68 -1.00 -12.09
CA LEU A 84 -13.43 -0.38 -12.52
C LEU A 84 -12.25 -0.87 -11.66
N VAL A 85 -11.20 -1.35 -12.32
CA VAL A 85 -9.94 -1.73 -11.68
C VAL A 85 -9.09 -0.48 -11.44
N VAL A 86 -8.70 -0.27 -10.19
CA VAL A 86 -7.75 0.77 -9.80
C VAL A 86 -6.49 0.09 -9.29
N SER A 87 -5.39 0.23 -10.02
CA SER A 87 -4.09 -0.32 -9.64
C SER A 87 -3.01 0.75 -9.77
N GLY A 88 -1.88 0.49 -9.13
CA GLY A 88 -0.75 1.40 -9.21
C GLY A 88 0.46 0.93 -8.43
N ILE A 89 1.48 1.78 -8.46
CA ILE A 89 2.74 1.56 -7.79
C ILE A 89 3.07 2.84 -7.01
N SER A 90 3.42 2.69 -5.74
CA SER A 90 3.98 3.77 -4.93
C SER A 90 5.37 3.38 -4.41
N ARG A 91 6.26 4.35 -4.26
CA ARG A 91 7.65 4.15 -3.81
C ARG A 91 7.91 4.91 -2.53
N PHE A 92 8.78 4.36 -1.69
CA PHE A 92 9.33 5.09 -0.55
C PHE A 92 10.73 4.57 -0.23
N THR A 93 11.49 5.39 0.48
CA THR A 93 12.84 5.06 0.92
C THR A 93 12.88 5.10 2.45
N ILE A 94 13.45 4.08 3.08
CA ILE A 94 13.81 4.10 4.49
C ILE A 94 15.18 4.73 4.62
N LYS A 95 15.29 5.80 5.42
CA LYS A 95 16.56 6.45 5.72
C LYS A 95 17.37 5.64 6.75
N PRO A 96 18.70 5.82 6.79
CA PRO A 96 19.52 5.35 7.90
C PRO A 96 19.03 5.85 9.26
#